data_AF-Q18I96-F1
#
_entry.id   AF-Q18I96-F1
#
_cell.length_a   1.000
_cell.length_b   1.000
_cell.length_c   1.000
_cell.angle_alpha   90.00
_cell.angle_beta   90.00
_cell.angle_gamma   90.00
#
_symmetry.space_group_name_H-M   'P 1'
#
loop_
_entity.id
_entity.type
_entity.pdbx_description
1 polymer ?
#
loop_
_entity_poly.entity_id
_entity_poly.type
_entity_poly.pdbx_seq_one_letter_code
_entity_poly.pdbx_strand_id
1 'polypeptide(L)'
;MKTSFETACDYLQANIRELTRDETLDDYDLNVQVLNPSDAGEGKETSVGFLVGIVSGILDRSVRPQTIVLGAMSLMGELVAVSSLVDKLQLAVDSGANSVLLPAENKSDIAKIPNELLDELQLMSYTDPLDAASKAININ
;
A
#
# COMPACT_ATOMS: atom_id res chain seq x y z
N MET A 1 -6.24 10.94 6.10
CA MET A 1 -6.74 10.47 4.80
C MET A 1 -6.49 11.47 3.67
N LYS A 2 -7.05 12.69 3.68
CA LYS A 2 -6.79 13.69 2.63
C LYS A 2 -5.29 13.95 2.39
N THR A 3 -4.53 14.21 3.46
CA THR A 3 -3.07 14.41 3.38
C THR A 3 -2.32 13.19 2.83
N SER A 4 -2.76 11.98 3.18
CA SER A 4 -2.15 10.74 2.68
C SER A 4 -2.39 10.55 1.18
N PHE A 5 -3.56 10.95 0.69
CA PHE A 5 -3.86 10.97 -0.75
C PHE A 5 -3.04 12.03 -1.49
N GLU A 6 -2.95 13.25 -0.96
CA GLU A 6 -2.13 14.33 -1.53
C GLU A 6 -0.66 13.91 -1.60
N THR A 7 -0.12 13.31 -0.52
CA THR A 7 1.25 12.77 -0.50
C THR A 7 1.46 11.71 -1.57
N ALA A 8 0.47 10.85 -1.83
CA ALA A 8 0.55 9.84 -2.88
C ALA A 8 0.59 10.45 -4.28
N CYS A 9 -0.24 11.47 -4.53
CA CYS A 9 -0.26 12.18 -5.81
C CYS A 9 1.05 12.93 -6.05
N ASP A 10 1.52 13.69 -5.07
CA ASP A 10 2.74 14.49 -5.20
C ASP A 10 3.97 13.60 -5.40
N TYR A 11 4.06 12.49 -4.66
CA TYR A 11 5.13 11.51 -4.86
C TYR A 11 5.05 10.87 -6.26
N LEU A 12 3.86 10.47 -6.70
CA LEU A 12 3.70 9.83 -8.01
C LEU A 12 4.02 10.82 -9.14
N GLN A 13 3.60 12.08 -9.04
CA GLN A 13 3.89 13.11 -10.03
C GLN A 13 5.40 13.26 -10.27
N ALA A 14 6.21 13.13 -9.22
CA ALA A 14 7.66 13.20 -9.32
C ALA A 14 8.31 11.92 -9.90
N ASN A 15 7.71 10.74 -9.68
CA ASN A 15 8.38 9.44 -9.91
C ASN A 15 7.69 8.51 -10.93
N ILE A 16 6.52 8.89 -11.50
CA ILE A 16 5.75 8.06 -12.44
C ILE A 16 6.56 7.58 -13.66
N ARG A 17 7.59 8.35 -14.04
CA ARG A 17 8.51 8.03 -15.14
C ARG A 17 9.33 6.76 -14.93
N GLU A 18 9.43 6.27 -13.70
CA GLU A 18 10.04 4.97 -13.40
C GLU A 18 9.12 3.80 -13.74
N LEU A 19 7.80 4.01 -13.78
CA LEU A 19 6.79 3.00 -14.11
C LEU A 19 6.39 3.03 -15.59
N THR A 20 6.25 4.23 -16.17
CA THR A 20 5.77 4.42 -17.54
C THR A 20 6.34 5.69 -18.17
N ARG A 21 6.62 5.63 -19.48
CA ARG A 21 7.11 6.78 -20.25
C ARG A 21 6.01 7.53 -20.99
N ASP A 22 4.85 6.90 -21.14
CA ASP A 22 3.78 7.44 -22.00
C ASP A 22 2.74 8.21 -21.19
N GLU A 23 2.54 7.82 -19.92
CA GLU A 23 1.53 8.42 -19.05
C GLU A 23 2.16 9.43 -18.06
N THR A 24 1.39 10.46 -17.72
CA THR A 24 1.65 11.37 -16.60
C THR A 24 0.40 11.53 -15.74
N LEU A 25 0.54 12.02 -14.50
CA LEU A 25 -0.64 12.24 -13.65
C LEU A 25 -1.52 13.38 -14.18
N ASP A 26 -0.92 14.36 -14.87
CA ASP A 26 -1.61 15.53 -15.42
C ASP A 26 -2.59 15.16 -16.54
N ASP A 27 -2.48 13.95 -17.09
CA ASP A 27 -3.40 13.43 -18.12
C ASP A 27 -4.74 12.95 -17.52
N TYR A 28 -4.88 12.93 -16.18
CA TYR A 28 -6.00 12.30 -15.49
C TYR A 28 -6.65 13.19 -14.42
N ASP A 29 -7.99 13.15 -14.36
CA ASP A 29 -8.76 13.66 -13.23
C ASP A 29 -9.03 12.55 -12.20
N LEU A 30 -8.31 12.57 -11.08
CA LEU A 30 -8.42 11.55 -10.05
C LEU A 30 -9.63 11.78 -9.13
N ASN A 31 -10.46 10.74 -9.00
CA ASN A 31 -11.56 10.69 -8.04
C ASN A 31 -11.37 9.48 -7.13
N VAL A 32 -11.30 9.69 -5.82
CA VAL A 32 -11.08 8.62 -4.84
C VAL A 32 -12.23 8.58 -3.84
N GLN A 33 -12.79 7.38 -3.65
CA GLN A 33 -13.75 7.09 -2.60
C GLN A 33 -13.09 6.18 -1.56
N VAL A 34 -13.22 6.55 -0.29
CA VAL A 34 -12.73 5.76 0.83
C VAL A 34 -13.92 5.26 1.64
N LEU A 35 -13.95 3.96 1.91
CA LEU A 35 -14.94 3.34 2.79
C LEU A 35 -14.28 3.06 4.14
N ASN A 36 -14.86 3.60 5.21
CA ASN A 36 -14.41 3.36 6.59
C ASN A 36 -15.59 2.82 7.43
N PRO A 37 -15.93 1.53 7.29
CA PRO A 37 -17.13 0.96 7.93
C PRO A 37 -17.05 0.95 9.47
N SER A 38 -15.83 0.90 10.03
CA SER A 38 -15.60 0.79 11.47
C SER A 38 -15.32 2.12 12.16
N ASP A 39 -15.44 3.25 11.42
CA ASP A 39 -15.05 4.60 11.87
C ASP A 39 -13.66 4.62 12.55
N ALA A 40 -12.71 3.86 11.98
CA ALA A 40 -11.36 3.79 12.49
C ALA A 40 -10.71 5.18 12.43
N GLY A 41 -9.90 5.52 13.45
CA GLY A 41 -9.21 6.80 13.56
C GLY A 41 -8.32 7.14 12.35
N GLU A 42 -7.86 8.39 12.28
CA GLU A 42 -7.20 9.00 11.11
C GLU A 42 -6.35 8.02 10.26
N GLY A 43 -6.80 7.73 9.03
CA GLY A 43 -6.05 6.97 8.03
C GLY A 43 -4.84 7.73 7.50
N LYS A 44 -3.84 7.92 8.38
CA LYS A 44 -2.52 8.50 8.08
C LYS A 44 -1.60 7.44 7.49
N GLU A 45 -1.73 6.19 7.94
CA GLU A 45 -0.93 5.03 7.52
C GLU A 45 -1.43 4.38 6.19
N THR A 46 -2.08 5.16 5.31
CA THR A 46 -2.72 4.62 4.08
C THR A 46 -2.21 5.24 2.77
N SER A 47 -1.15 6.05 2.80
CA SER A 47 -0.65 6.72 1.58
C SER A 47 -0.14 5.72 0.53
N VAL A 48 0.47 4.61 0.92
CA VAL A 48 0.89 3.57 -0.03
C VAL A 48 -0.31 2.88 -0.68
N GLY A 49 -1.39 2.66 0.07
CA GLY A 49 -2.64 2.11 -0.50
C GLY A 49 -3.26 3.02 -1.56
N PHE A 50 -3.24 4.34 -1.34
CA PHE A 50 -3.66 5.31 -2.37
C PHE A 50 -2.76 5.25 -3.60
N LEU A 51 -1.44 5.23 -3.42
CA LEU A 51 -0.49 5.13 -4.51
C LEU A 51 -0.73 3.89 -5.38
N VAL A 52 -0.90 2.72 -4.74
CA VAL A 52 -1.20 1.46 -5.44
C VAL A 52 -2.49 1.58 -6.26
N GLY A 53 -3.54 2.16 -5.69
CA GLY A 53 -4.83 2.35 -6.39
C GLY A 53 -4.71 3.27 -7.60
N ILE A 54 -3.97 4.38 -7.46
CA ILE A 54 -3.75 5.33 -8.55
C ILE A 54 -2.93 4.68 -9.67
N VAL A 55 -1.82 4.02 -9.33
CA VAL A 55 -0.95 3.33 -10.30
C VAL A 55 -1.71 2.21 -11.03
N SER A 56 -2.52 1.44 -10.30
CA SER A 56 -3.40 0.41 -10.88
C SER A 56 -4.35 0.99 -11.94
N GLY A 57 -4.95 2.15 -11.66
CA GLY A 57 -5.84 2.84 -12.59
C GLY A 57 -5.11 3.40 -13.83
N ILE A 58 -3.98 4.08 -13.63
CA ILE A 58 -3.21 4.69 -14.74
C ILE A 58 -2.66 3.62 -15.68
N LEU A 59 -2.13 2.52 -15.13
CA LEU A 59 -1.52 1.46 -15.94
C LEU A 59 -2.52 0.44 -16.47
N ASP A 60 -3.82 0.62 -16.20
CA ASP A 60 -4.90 -0.31 -16.54
C ASP A 60 -4.58 -1.76 -16.12
N ARG A 61 -4.12 -1.93 -14.87
CA ARG A 61 -3.74 -3.23 -14.31
C ARG A 61 -4.39 -3.46 -12.98
N SER A 62 -5.10 -4.57 -12.84
CA SER A 62 -5.76 -4.93 -11.59
C SER A 62 -4.76 -5.27 -10.49
N VAL A 63 -5.03 -4.78 -9.28
CA VAL A 63 -4.37 -5.24 -8.06
C VAL A 63 -4.67 -6.72 -7.83
N ARG A 64 -3.68 -7.47 -7.35
CA ARG A 64 -3.82 -8.88 -6.99
C ARG A 64 -5.01 -9.06 -6.02
N PRO A 65 -5.93 -10.01 -6.28
CA PRO A 65 -7.08 -10.22 -5.42
C PRO A 65 -6.65 -10.71 -4.05
N GLN A 66 -7.42 -10.35 -3.02
CA GLN A 66 -7.20 -10.70 -1.61
C GLN A 66 -5.87 -10.16 -1.02
N THR A 67 -5.27 -9.14 -1.65
CA THR A 67 -4.09 -8.44 -1.13
C THR A 67 -4.49 -7.26 -0.26
N ILE A 68 -3.89 -7.18 0.93
CA ILE A 68 -3.94 -6.00 1.80
C ILE A 68 -2.62 -5.23 1.67
N VAL A 69 -2.72 -3.91 1.53
CA VAL A 69 -1.57 -3.00 1.49
C VAL A 69 -1.53 -2.23 2.80
N LEU A 70 -0.45 -2.40 3.57
CA LEU A 70 -0.21 -1.66 4.81
C LEU A 70 0.98 -0.74 4.63
N GLY A 71 0.87 0.48 5.16
CA GLY A 71 2.00 1.39 5.30
C GLY A 71 1.74 2.79 4.75
N ALA A 72 2.57 3.70 5.22
CA ALA A 72 2.62 5.07 4.73
C ALA A 72 4.02 5.41 4.20
N MET A 73 4.08 6.52 3.51
CA MET A 73 5.29 7.14 3.02
C MET A 73 5.28 8.64 3.27
N SER A 74 6.46 9.25 3.31
CA SER A 74 6.67 10.69 3.21
C SER A 74 6.59 11.16 1.75
N LEU A 75 6.58 12.48 1.54
CA LEU A 75 6.63 13.08 0.21
C LEU A 75 7.89 12.68 -0.58
N MET A 76 8.99 12.38 0.12
CA MET A 76 10.26 11.97 -0.48
C MET A 76 10.34 10.45 -0.72
N GLY A 77 9.28 9.71 -0.40
CA GLY A 77 9.23 8.25 -0.57
C GLY A 77 9.79 7.45 0.59
N GLU A 78 10.16 8.08 1.72
CA GLU A 78 10.60 7.34 2.91
C GLU A 78 9.42 6.58 3.51
N LEU A 79 9.61 5.28 3.76
CA LEU A 79 8.57 4.42 4.30
C LEU A 79 8.40 4.62 5.81
N VAL A 80 7.15 4.53 6.26
CA VAL A 80 6.78 4.61 7.67
C VAL A 80 6.36 3.22 8.14
N ALA A 81 7.01 2.73 9.21
CA ALA A 81 6.66 1.47 9.84
C ALA A 81 5.21 1.45 10.31
N VAL A 82 4.55 0.31 10.11
CA VAL A 82 3.17 0.07 10.50
C VAL A 82 3.12 -0.23 12.00
N SER A 83 2.31 0.55 12.73
CA SER A 83 2.00 0.27 14.13
C SER A 83 0.99 -0.88 14.28
N SER A 84 0.98 -1.57 15.44
CA SER A 84 0.04 -2.66 15.75
C SER A 84 -0.02 -3.74 14.66
N LEU A 85 1.14 -4.18 14.16
CA LEU A 85 1.23 -5.09 13.03
C LEU A 85 0.47 -6.41 13.27
N VAL A 86 0.62 -7.02 14.45
CA VAL A 86 -0.07 -8.28 14.78
C VAL A 86 -1.58 -8.13 14.69
N ASP A 87 -2.15 -7.06 15.26
CA ASP A 87 -3.60 -6.80 15.23
C ASP A 87 -4.10 -6.61 13.79
N LYS A 88 -3.32 -5.91 12.95
CA LYS A 88 -3.66 -5.67 11.53
C LYS A 88 -3.57 -6.95 10.70
N LEU A 89 -2.62 -7.83 10.99
CA LEU A 89 -2.50 -9.13 10.33
C LEU A 89 -3.62 -10.08 10.75
N GLN A 90 -4.03 -10.06 12.02
CA GLN A 90 -5.21 -10.82 12.45
C GLN A 90 -6.46 -10.34 11.69
N LEU A 91 -6.67 -9.03 11.62
CA LEU A 91 -7.80 -8.46 10.87
C LEU A 91 -7.73 -8.82 9.37
N ALA A 92 -6.52 -8.91 8.81
CA ALA A 92 -6.30 -9.35 7.43
C ALA A 92 -6.79 -10.79 7.21
N VAL A 93 -6.40 -11.71 8.09
CA VAL A 93 -6.88 -13.11 8.08
C VAL A 93 -8.40 -13.15 8.23
N ASP A 94 -8.95 -12.46 9.23
CA ASP A 94 -10.39 -12.44 9.51
C ASP A 94 -11.21 -11.89 8.32
N SER A 95 -10.60 -11.03 7.51
CA SER A 95 -11.18 -10.45 6.29
C SER A 95 -11.00 -11.33 5.04
N GLY A 96 -10.35 -12.48 5.16
CA GLY A 96 -10.09 -13.41 4.04
C GLY A 96 -8.96 -12.96 3.12
N ALA A 97 -7.99 -12.18 3.62
CA ALA A 97 -6.80 -11.85 2.85
C ALA A 97 -5.89 -13.08 2.69
N ASN A 98 -5.21 -13.18 1.55
CA ASN A 98 -4.21 -14.22 1.30
C ASN A 98 -2.78 -13.66 1.33
N SER A 99 -2.64 -12.35 1.20
CA SER A 99 -1.34 -11.70 1.08
C SER A 99 -1.37 -10.30 1.68
N VAL A 100 -0.26 -9.92 2.29
CA VAL A 100 -0.09 -8.61 2.90
C VAL A 100 1.20 -7.99 2.40
N LEU A 101 1.10 -6.81 1.80
CA LEU A 101 2.22 -5.94 1.50
C LEU A 101 2.52 -5.07 2.72
N LEU A 102 3.78 -5.11 3.19
CA LEU A 102 4.25 -4.37 4.35
C LEU A 102 5.60 -3.68 4.08
N PRO A 103 5.89 -2.53 4.70
CA PRO A 103 7.16 -1.84 4.47
C PRO A 103 8.31 -2.63 5.09
N ALA A 104 9.49 -2.55 4.46
CA ALA A 104 10.71 -3.19 4.96
C ALA A 104 11.09 -2.74 6.38
N GLU A 105 10.65 -1.54 6.79
CA GLU A 105 10.81 -1.01 8.15
C GLU A 105 10.22 -1.90 9.24
N ASN A 106 9.21 -2.72 8.92
CA ASN A 106 8.60 -3.66 9.88
C ASN A 106 9.36 -4.98 10.04
N LYS A 107 10.52 -5.17 9.40
CA LYS A 107 11.26 -6.44 9.45
C LYS A 107 11.56 -6.94 10.87
N SER A 108 11.81 -6.04 11.81
CA SER A 108 12.04 -6.38 13.22
C SER A 108 10.78 -6.84 13.97
N ASP A 109 9.60 -6.40 13.52
CA ASP A 109 8.31 -6.79 14.08
C ASP A 109 7.84 -8.14 13.58
N ILE A 110 8.33 -8.60 12.43
CA ILE A 110 7.97 -9.91 11.86
C ILE A 110 8.27 -11.04 12.85
N ALA A 111 9.36 -10.94 13.61
CA ALA A 111 9.74 -11.93 14.63
C ALA A 111 8.76 -12.03 15.81
N LYS A 112 7.85 -11.05 15.97
CA LYS A 112 6.82 -11.03 17.02
C LYS A 112 5.48 -11.59 16.55
N ILE A 113 5.36 -11.90 15.26
CA ILE A 113 4.11 -12.41 14.67
C ILE A 113 3.97 -13.89 15.05
N PRO A 114 2.79 -14.32 15.56
CA PRO A 114 2.49 -15.73 15.77
C PRO A 114 2.62 -16.54 14.47
N ASN A 115 3.19 -17.75 14.55
CA ASN A 115 3.37 -18.63 13.38
C ASN A 115 2.04 -18.93 12.67
N GLU A 116 0.95 -19.05 13.43
CA GLU A 116 -0.40 -19.28 12.90
C GLU A 116 -0.78 -18.23 11.84
N LEU A 117 -0.44 -16.95 12.06
CA LEU A 117 -0.69 -15.88 11.09
C LEU A 117 0.28 -15.93 9.89
N LEU A 118 1.53 -16.34 10.13
CA LEU A 118 2.54 -16.46 9.08
C LEU A 118 2.24 -17.63 8.12
N ASP A 119 1.57 -18.67 8.61
CA ASP A 119 1.16 -19.83 7.82
C ASP A 119 -0.06 -19.53 6.95
N GLU A 120 -0.95 -18.61 7.38
CA GLU A 120 -2.15 -18.22 6.64
C GLU A 120 -1.92 -17.07 5.64
N LEU A 121 -0.94 -16.20 5.89
CA LEU A 121 -0.68 -15.01 5.07
C LEU A 121 0.65 -15.08 4.32
N GLN A 122 0.62 -14.79 3.02
CA GLN A 122 1.83 -14.47 2.28
C GLN A 122 2.28 -13.03 2.57
N LEU A 123 3.27 -12.87 3.44
CA LEU A 123 3.87 -11.57 3.72
C LEU A 123 4.88 -11.18 2.63
N MET A 124 4.69 -10.01 2.03
CA MET A 124 5.56 -9.45 1.00
C MET A 124 6.09 -8.09 1.46
N SER A 125 7.39 -8.00 1.73
CA SER A 125 8.01 -6.71 2.09
C SER A 125 8.29 -5.86 0.84
N TYR A 126 8.08 -4.56 0.94
CA TYR A 126 8.50 -3.59 -0.10
C TYR A 126 9.51 -2.57 0.46
N THR A 127 10.43 -2.13 -0.40
CA THR A 127 11.54 -1.25 0.00
C THR A 127 11.30 0.22 -0.30
N ASP A 128 10.42 0.51 -1.24
CA ASP A 128 10.00 1.84 -1.63
C ASP A 128 8.53 1.80 -2.11
N PRO A 129 7.88 2.96 -2.26
CA PRO A 129 6.47 3.00 -2.63
C PRO A 129 6.16 2.48 -4.04
N LEU A 130 7.06 2.66 -5.01
CA LEU A 130 6.84 2.16 -6.38
C LEU A 130 7.02 0.64 -6.48
N ASP A 131 7.92 0.06 -5.68
CA ASP A 131 8.04 -1.38 -5.49
C ASP A 131 6.75 -1.97 -4.89
N ALA A 132 6.13 -1.27 -3.92
CA ALA A 132 4.83 -1.66 -3.37
C ALA A 132 3.75 -1.69 -4.47
N ALA A 133 3.66 -0.63 -5.28
CA ALA A 133 2.73 -0.56 -6.40
C ALA A 133 2.99 -1.67 -7.43
N SER A 134 4.26 -1.89 -7.78
CA SER A 134 4.69 -2.88 -8.76
C SER A 134 4.32 -4.31 -8.35
N LYS A 135 4.59 -4.67 -7.10
CA LYS A 135 4.24 -5.97 -6.52
C LYS A 135 2.72 -6.17 -6.44
N ALA A 136 1.98 -5.12 -6.12
CA ALA A 136 0.53 -5.18 -6.03
C ALA A 136 -0.14 -5.49 -7.37
N ILE A 137 0.39 -4.99 -8.49
CA ILE A 137 -0.18 -5.19 -9.85
C ILE A 137 0.58 -6.21 -10.71
N ASN A 138 1.54 -6.95 -10.13
CA ASN A 138 2.32 -8.02 -10.76
C ASN A 138 3.15 -7.56 -11.99
N ILE A 139 3.82 -6.41 -11.92
CA ILE A 139 4.71 -5.95 -13.00
C ILE A 139 6.18 -6.26 -12.78
N ASN A 140 6.58 -6.77 -11.60
CA ASN A 140 7.93 -7.23 -11.26
C ASN A 140 7.90 -8.43 -10.30
#